data_AF-A0A498JCZ7-F1
#
_entry.id   AF-A0A498JCZ7-F1
#
_cell.length_a   1.000
_cell.length_b   1.000
_cell.length_c   1.000
_cell.angle_alpha   90.00
_cell.angle_beta   90.00
_cell.angle_gamma   90.00
#
_symmetry.space_group_name_H-M   'P 1'
#
loop_
_entity.id
_entity.type
_entity.pdbx_description
1 polymer ?
#
loop_
_entity_poly.entity_id
_entity_poly.type
_entity_poly.pdbx_seq_one_letter_code
_entity_poly.pdbx_strand_id
1 'polypeptide(L)'
;MASILSKKQKQKQKATKLSDLKTLGNELLSSRAHINNLPKLLSFVSPASPPQNIVESLLSLQSFFTPLLPDLPSSSSKPPTPMAPTTTPTSYT
;
A
#
# COMPACT_ATOMS: atom_id res chain seq x y z
N MET A 1 -43.81 -21.80 -19.48
CA MET A 1 -43.13 -20.59 -18.99
C MET A 1 -41.80 -21.02 -18.38
N ALA A 2 -40.67 -20.66 -19.00
CA ALA A 2 -39.34 -21.03 -18.52
C ALA A 2 -38.93 -20.10 -17.37
N SER A 3 -38.62 -20.67 -16.21
CA SER A 3 -38.20 -19.91 -15.04
C SER A 3 -36.71 -19.56 -15.15
N ILE A 4 -36.43 -18.29 -15.38
CA ILE A 4 -35.13 -17.66 -15.26
C ILE A 4 -34.69 -17.65 -13.79
N LEU A 5 -34.05 -18.73 -13.34
CA LEU A 5 -33.42 -18.79 -12.03
C LEU A 5 -32.11 -17.99 -12.03
N SER A 6 -32.28 -16.77 -11.54
CA SER A 6 -31.30 -15.75 -11.18
C SER A 6 -29.99 -16.28 -10.57
N LYS A 7 -28.88 -15.81 -11.17
CA LYS A 7 -27.68 -15.27 -10.52
C LYS A 7 -27.51 -15.60 -9.04
N LYS A 8 -26.66 -16.58 -8.74
CA LYS A 8 -25.67 -16.45 -7.66
C LYS A 8 -24.52 -17.40 -7.93
N GLN A 9 -23.53 -16.91 -8.68
CA GLN A 9 -22.19 -17.45 -8.59
C GLN A 9 -21.79 -17.34 -7.11
N LYS A 10 -21.98 -18.43 -6.36
CA LYS A 10 -21.26 -18.69 -5.11
C LYS A 10 -19.81 -18.82 -5.53
N GLN A 11 -19.16 -17.67 -5.71
CA GLN A 11 -17.72 -17.59 -5.72
C GLN A 11 -17.30 -18.19 -4.40
N LYS A 12 -16.75 -19.40 -4.52
CA LYS A 12 -16.31 -20.26 -3.45
C LYS A 12 -15.34 -19.41 -2.62
N GLN A 13 -15.84 -18.76 -1.57
CA GLN A 13 -15.03 -18.30 -0.44
C GLN A 13 -14.45 -19.59 0.15
N LYS A 14 -13.41 -20.11 -0.50
CA LYS A 14 -12.49 -21.05 0.09
C LYS A 14 -12.02 -20.28 1.31
N ALA A 15 -12.48 -20.66 2.51
CA ALA A 15 -12.10 -19.98 3.74
C ALA A 15 -10.57 -19.93 3.74
N THR A 16 -10.02 -18.76 3.40
CA THR A 16 -8.59 -18.59 3.21
C THR A 16 -8.00 -18.82 4.57
N LYS A 17 -7.24 -19.91 4.72
CA LYS A 17 -6.72 -20.30 6.02
C LYS A 17 -5.71 -19.24 6.44
N LEU A 18 -5.59 -19.00 7.75
CA LEU A 18 -4.58 -18.10 8.30
C LEU A 18 -3.17 -18.44 7.80
N SER A 19 -2.90 -19.74 7.56
CA SER A 19 -1.66 -20.22 6.94
C SER A 19 -1.41 -19.65 5.56
N ASP A 20 -2.44 -19.56 4.71
CA ASP A 20 -2.31 -19.08 3.34
C ASP A 20 -1.98 -17.58 3.33
N LEU A 21 -2.61 -16.82 4.24
CA LEU A 21 -2.33 -15.41 4.46
C LEU A 21 -0.89 -15.15 4.91
N LYS A 22 -0.42 -15.96 5.86
CA LYS A 22 0.96 -15.89 6.35
C LYS A 22 1.97 -16.22 5.25
N THR A 23 1.65 -17.18 4.37
CA THR A 23 2.47 -17.46 3.19
C THR A 23 2.52 -16.25 2.24
N LEU A 24 1.38 -15.62 1.95
CA LEU A 24 1.35 -14.42 1.11
C LEU A 24 2.18 -13.27 1.69
N GLY A 25 2.10 -13.07 3.01
CA GLY A 25 2.93 -12.11 3.74
C GLY A 25 4.41 -12.42 3.62
N ASN A 26 4.80 -13.67 3.87
CA ASN A 26 6.20 -14.10 3.74
C ASN A 26 6.74 -13.95 2.32
N GLU A 27 5.96 -14.28 1.28
CA GLU A 27 6.38 -14.06 -0.11
C GLU A 27 6.60 -12.59 -0.41
N LEU A 28 5.70 -11.72 0.07
CA LEU A 28 5.79 -10.27 -0.07
C LEU A 28 7.06 -9.72 0.60
N LEU A 29 7.38 -10.21 1.79
CA LEU A 29 8.56 -9.77 2.57
C LEU A 29 9.87 -10.37 2.02
N SER A 30 9.83 -11.55 1.41
CA SER A 30 11.01 -12.20 0.84
C SER A 30 11.51 -11.49 -0.42
N SER A 31 10.60 -10.94 -1.25
CA SER A 31 10.98 -10.22 -2.46
C SER A 31 9.91 -9.25 -2.94
N ARG A 32 10.34 -8.06 -3.38
CA ARG A 32 9.48 -7.04 -3.99
C ARG A 32 8.82 -7.49 -5.30
N ALA A 33 9.27 -8.59 -5.91
CA ALA A 33 8.63 -9.16 -7.10
C ALA A 33 7.18 -9.64 -6.82
N HIS A 34 6.85 -9.94 -5.56
CA HIS A 34 5.52 -10.39 -5.15
C HIS A 34 4.56 -9.25 -4.79
N ILE A 35 4.77 -8.04 -5.32
CA ILE A 35 3.92 -6.86 -5.02
C ILE A 35 2.44 -7.08 -5.38
N ASN A 36 2.15 -8.00 -6.30
CA ASN A 36 0.80 -8.43 -6.64
C ASN A 36 0.06 -9.15 -5.50
N ASN A 37 0.74 -9.49 -4.40
CA ASN A 37 0.13 -9.99 -3.18
C ASN A 37 -0.37 -8.85 -2.27
N LEU A 38 0.05 -7.59 -2.47
CA LEU A 38 -0.45 -6.44 -1.70
C LEU A 38 -1.97 -6.26 -1.77
N PRO A 39 -2.62 -6.24 -2.96
CA PRO A 39 -4.06 -6.08 -3.03
C PRO A 39 -4.82 -7.22 -2.35
N LYS A 40 -4.23 -8.44 -2.35
CA LYS A 40 -4.80 -9.60 -1.67
C LYS A 40 -4.77 -9.40 -0.16
N LEU A 41 -3.64 -9.00 0.42
CA LEU A 41 -3.52 -8.71 1.85
C LEU A 41 -4.41 -7.54 2.26
N LEU A 42 -4.48 -6.48 1.44
CA LEU A 42 -5.38 -5.34 1.67
C LEU A 42 -6.85 -5.73 1.68
N SER A 43 -7.27 -6.73 0.89
CA SER A 43 -8.66 -7.22 0.90
C SER A 43 -9.09 -7.81 2.25
N PHE A 44 -8.14 -8.26 3.06
CA PHE A 44 -8.41 -8.77 4.40
C PHE A 44 -8.46 -7.66 5.46
N VAL A 45 -8.00 -6.44 5.16
CA VAL A 45 -8.12 -5.27 6.05
C VAL A 45 -9.53 -4.69 5.91
N SER A 46 -10.51 -5.48 6.34
CA SER A 46 -11.93 -5.15 6.31
C SER A 46 -12.58 -5.55 7.62
N PRO A 47 -13.55 -4.79 8.16
CA PRO A 47 -14.28 -5.15 9.38
C PRO A 47 -15.02 -6.51 9.27
N ALA A 48 -15.27 -6.99 8.04
CA ALA A 48 -15.92 -8.27 7.78
C ALA A 48 -14.96 -9.48 7.87
N SER A 49 -13.65 -9.23 7.93
CA SER A 49 -12.63 -10.28 8.02
C SER A 49 -12.46 -10.76 9.47
N PRO A 50 -12.04 -12.02 9.68
CA PRO A 50 -11.62 -12.48 11.00
C PRO A 50 -10.48 -11.62 11.57
N PRO A 51 -10.49 -11.27 12.88
CA PRO A 51 -9.46 -10.41 13.47
C PRO A 51 -8.01 -10.90 13.24
N GLN A 52 -7.80 -12.22 13.27
CA GLN A 52 -6.49 -12.83 13.01
C GLN A 52 -5.98 -12.54 11.59
N ASN A 53 -6.87 -12.57 10.60
CA ASN A 53 -6.53 -12.29 9.21
C ASN A 53 -6.18 -10.80 9.02
N ILE A 54 -6.89 -9.91 9.72
CA ILE A 54 -6.62 -8.47 9.71
C ILE A 54 -5.23 -8.21 10.27
N VAL A 55 -4.92 -8.78 11.44
CA VAL A 55 -3.64 -8.56 12.14
C VAL A 55 -2.46 -9.06 11.31
N GLU A 56 -2.52 -10.28 10.78
CA GLU A 56 -1.45 -10.83 9.93
C GLU A 56 -1.24 -10.01 8.65
N SER A 57 -2.34 -9.55 8.04
CA SER A 57 -2.26 -8.71 6.85
C SER A 57 -1.64 -7.36 7.15
N LEU A 58 -2.06 -6.70 8.24
CA LEU A 58 -1.50 -5.41 8.66
C LEU A 58 -0.01 -5.52 9.02
N LEU A 59 0.37 -6.55 9.76
CA LEU A 59 1.77 -6.77 10.14
C LEU A 59 2.64 -6.99 8.91
N SER A 60 2.21 -7.83 7.97
CA SER A 60 2.92 -8.08 6.71
C SER A 60 3.06 -6.82 5.86
N LEU A 61 1.98 -6.04 5.74
CA LEU A 61 1.96 -4.77 4.99
C LEU A 61 2.90 -3.73 5.61
N GLN A 62 2.84 -3.56 6.94
CA GLN A 62 3.75 -2.64 7.62
C GLN A 62 5.20 -3.06 7.41
N SER A 63 5.54 -4.32 7.66
CA SER A 63 6.91 -4.82 7.47
C SER A 63 7.41 -4.64 6.03
N PHE A 64 6.55 -4.71 5.03
CA PHE A 64 6.91 -4.46 3.63
C PHE A 64 7.26 -2.99 3.36
N PHE A 65 6.49 -2.05 3.93
CA PHE A 65 6.69 -0.61 3.70
C PHE A 65 7.73 0.02 4.61
N THR A 66 7.96 -0.50 5.82
CA THR A 66 8.97 0.02 6.76
C THR A 66 10.34 0.28 6.14
N PRO A 67 10.97 -0.65 5.39
CA PRO A 67 12.27 -0.40 4.76
C PRO A 67 12.21 0.56 3.57
N LEU A 68 11.02 0.88 3.05
CA LEU A 68 10.83 1.81 1.93
C LEU A 68 10.67 3.25 2.39
N LEU A 69 10.34 3.49 3.66
CA LEU A 69 10.09 4.84 4.19
C LEU A 69 11.28 5.82 4.02
N PRO A 70 12.55 5.41 4.22
CA PRO A 70 13.68 6.32 4.06
C PRO A 70 13.90 6.79 2.61
N ASP A 71 13.49 5.99 1.62
CA ASP A 71 13.65 6.29 0.19
C ASP A 71 12.54 7.22 -0.32
N LEU A 72 11.53 7.54 0.50
CA LEU A 72 10.44 8.40 0.10
C LEU A 72 10.93 9.86 0.01
N PRO A 73 10.59 10.57 -1.07
CA PRO A 73 10.96 11.97 -1.21
C PRO A 73 10.34 12.76 -0.05
N SER A 74 11.19 13.44 0.72
CA SER A 74 10.73 14.32 1.78
C SER A 74 9.93 15.44 1.14
N SER A 75 8.64 15.55 1.48
CA SER A 75 7.72 16.53 0.89
C SER A 75 8.10 18.00 1.19
N SER A 76 9.16 18.22 1.98
CA SER A 76 9.74 19.54 2.24
C SER A 76 10.69 19.98 1.11
N SER A 77 10.27 19.90 -0.15
CA SER A 77 10.89 20.71 -1.19
C SER A 77 10.38 22.14 -1.02
N LYS A 78 10.99 22.92 -0.11
CA LYS A 78 10.84 24.38 -0.17
C LYS A 78 11.29 24.78 -1.57
N PRO A 79 10.46 25.46 -2.37
CA PRO A 79 10.94 26.00 -3.63
C PRO A 79 12.18 26.85 -3.31
N PRO A 80 13.27 26.74 -4.08
CA PRO A 80 14.42 27.61 -3.89
C PRO A 80 13.90 29.05 -3.93
N THR A 81 13.93 29.73 -2.78
CA THR A 81 13.65 31.15 -2.70
C THR A 81 14.54 31.82 -3.73
N PRO A 82 13.99 32.53 -4.73
CA PRO A 82 14.81 33.27 -5.67
C PRO A 82 15.69 34.19 -4.83
N MET A 83 17.01 33.96 -4.86
CA MET A 83 17.98 34.91 -4.34
C MET A 83 17.63 36.25 -4.98
N ALA A 84 17.19 37.21 -4.16
CA ALA A 84 16.92 38.56 -4.59
C ALA A 84 18.15 39.07 -5.36
N PRO A 85 17.99 39.68 -6.54
CA PRO A 85 19.13 40.23 -7.26
C PRO A 85 19.80 41.27 -6.38
N THR A 86 21.08 41.06 -6.13
CA THR A 86 21.97 41.99 -5.45
C THR A 86 21.93 43.32 -6.21
N THR A 87 21.22 44.31 -5.67
CA THR A 87 21.26 45.68 -6.20
C THR A 87 22.57 46.32 -5.76
N THR A 88 23.55 46.30 -6.66
CA THR A 88 24.73 47.15 -6.60
C THR A 88 24.27 48.62 -6.69
N PRO A 89 24.60 49.51 -5.74
CA PRO A 89 24.38 50.93 -5.94
C PRO A 89 25.52 51.46 -6.83
N THR A 90 25.24 51.67 -8.11
CA THR A 90 26.10 52.45 -9.00
C THR A 90 25.88 53.92 -8.68
N SER A 91 26.80 54.51 -7.92
CA SER A 91 26.94 55.95 -7.76
C SER A 91 27.33 56.57 -9.11
N TYR A 92 26.54 57.51 -9.61
CA TYR A 92 26.98 58.47 -10.63
C TYR A 92 26.69 59.90 -10.16
N THR A 93 27.68 60.73 -10.44
CA THR A 93 27.87 62.20 -10.26
C THR A 93 26.66 63.07 -10.48
#